data_AF-A0AA39LXH0-F1
#
_entry.id   AF-A0AA39LXH0-F1
#
_cell.length_a   1.000
_cell.length_b   1.000
_cell.length_c   1.000
_cell.angle_alpha   90.00
_cell.angle_beta   90.00
_cell.angle_gamma   90.00
#
_symmetry.space_group_name_H-M   'P 1'
#
loop_
_entity.id
_entity.type
_entity.pdbx_description
1 polymer ?
#
loop_
_entity_poly.entity_id
_entity_poly.type
_entity_poly.pdbx_seq_one_letter_code
_entity_poly.pdbx_strand_id
1 'polypeptide(L)'
;MFKCAILLLILLPLLTLSVPALSEEAKAFEKFKKDFDHHYASPAEEAKRFEVFKKNLEEIKRLNEEKKGLTTFGTNQFSDLSEEEFGKMHGGLPGLEG
;
A
#
# COMPACT_ATOMS: atom_id res chain seq x y z
N MET A 1 -46.19 -17.43 -23.76
CA MET A 1 -45.10 -16.49 -24.15
C MET A 1 -44.34 -15.88 -22.95
N PHE A 2 -44.87 -15.89 -21.71
CA PHE A 2 -44.18 -15.30 -20.55
C PHE A 2 -43.14 -16.18 -19.82
N LYS A 3 -43.08 -17.49 -20.09
CA LYS A 3 -42.15 -18.41 -19.39
C LYS A 3 -40.68 -18.29 -19.85
N CYS A 4 -40.40 -17.87 -21.08
CA CYS A 4 -39.04 -17.67 -21.59
C CYS A 4 -38.44 -16.31 -21.20
N ALA A 5 -39.26 -15.26 -21.09
CA ALA A 5 -38.81 -13.93 -20.68
C ALA A 5 -38.44 -13.88 -19.18
N ILE A 6 -39.14 -14.65 -18.35
CA ILE A 6 -38.82 -14.74 -16.92
C ILE A 6 -37.51 -15.49 -16.71
N LEU A 7 -37.19 -16.52 -17.51
CA LEU A 7 -35.94 -17.29 -17.39
C LEU A 7 -34.67 -16.47 -17.69
N LEU A 8 -34.78 -15.42 -18.51
CA LEU A 8 -33.66 -14.52 -18.84
C LEU A 8 -33.45 -13.39 -17.83
N LEU A 9 -34.43 -13.08 -16.97
CA LEU A 9 -34.31 -12.04 -15.95
C LEU A 9 -33.70 -12.53 -14.63
N ILE A 10 -33.61 -13.85 -14.41
CA ILE A 10 -33.09 -14.45 -13.16
C ILE A 10 -31.63 -14.91 -13.27
N LEU A 11 -31.00 -14.80 -14.44
CA LEU A 11 -29.58 -15.13 -14.66
C LEU A 11 -28.65 -13.89 -14.66
N LEU A 12 -29.20 -12.69 -14.47
CA LEU A 12 -28.45 -11.43 -14.47
C LEU A 12 -28.13 -10.81 -13.10
N PRO A 13 -28.30 -11.48 -11.94
CA PRO A 13 -27.56 -11.09 -10.74
C PRO A 13 -26.56 -12.19 -10.38
N LEU A 14 -25.70 -12.61 -11.31
CA LEU A 14 -24.62 -13.56 -11.03
C LEU A 14 -23.25 -13.00 -11.43
N LEU A 15 -22.98 -11.74 -11.08
CA LEU A 15 -21.62 -11.23 -11.00
C LEU A 15 -21.54 -10.03 -10.06
N THR A 16 -22.03 -10.17 -8.83
CA THR A 16 -21.42 -9.39 -7.74
C THR A 16 -20.07 -10.02 -7.47
N LEU A 17 -19.09 -9.72 -8.32
CA LEU A 17 -17.68 -9.92 -7.97
C LEU A 17 -17.53 -9.15 -6.66
N SER A 18 -17.33 -9.86 -5.55
CA SER A 18 -16.97 -9.23 -4.28
C SER A 18 -15.69 -8.45 -4.58
N VAL A 19 -15.80 -7.15 -4.82
CA VAL A 19 -14.63 -6.28 -4.92
C VAL A 19 -14.07 -6.33 -3.52
N PRO A 20 -12.91 -6.97 -3.28
CA PRO A 20 -12.34 -6.97 -1.95
C PRO A 20 -12.19 -5.50 -1.57
N ALA A 21 -12.82 -5.11 -0.46
CA ALA A 21 -12.59 -3.79 0.10
C ALA A 21 -11.07 -3.64 0.23
N LEU A 22 -10.50 -2.69 -0.51
CA LEU A 22 -9.07 -2.46 -0.55
C LEU A 22 -8.58 -2.35 0.89
N SER A 23 -7.54 -3.10 1.27
CA SER A 23 -7.05 -3.10 2.66
C SER A 23 -6.64 -1.67 3.06
N GLU A 24 -6.62 -1.37 4.36
CA GLU A 24 -6.24 -0.03 4.83
C GLU A 24 -4.81 0.32 4.39
N GLU A 25 -3.91 -0.66 4.35
CA GLU A 25 -2.55 -0.51 3.84
C GLU A 25 -2.55 -0.19 2.34
N ALA A 26 -3.38 -0.87 1.55
CA ALA A 26 -3.48 -0.62 0.12
C ALA A 26 -4.09 0.76 -0.16
N LYS A 27 -5.09 1.21 0.61
CA LYS A 27 -5.57 2.60 0.55
C LYS A 27 -4.48 3.61 0.91
N ALA A 28 -3.71 3.34 1.95
CA ALA A 28 -2.59 4.18 2.37
C ALA A 28 -1.50 4.25 1.29
N PHE A 29 -1.22 3.13 0.62
CA PHE A 29 -0.26 3.05 -0.48
C PHE A 29 -0.74 3.81 -1.72
N GLU A 30 -2.01 3.68 -2.10
CA GLU A 30 -2.61 4.49 -3.17
C GLU A 30 -2.53 5.98 -2.89
N LYS A 31 -2.76 6.38 -1.62
CA LYS A 31 -2.60 7.78 -1.20
C LYS A 31 -1.14 8.21 -1.28
N PHE A 32 -0.22 7.39 -0.76
CA PHE A 32 1.22 7.63 -0.81
C PHE A 32 1.73 7.83 -2.23
N LYS A 33 1.34 6.96 -3.18
CA LYS A 33 1.70 7.12 -4.60
C LYS A 33 1.28 8.47 -5.15
N LYS A 34 0.07 8.92 -4.81
CA LYS A 34 -0.46 10.23 -5.25
C LYS A 34 0.22 11.40 -4.57
N ASP A 35 0.48 11.31 -3.26
CA ASP A 35 1.08 12.39 -2.49
C ASP A 35 2.52 12.69 -2.94
N PHE A 36 3.26 11.66 -3.37
CA PHE A 36 4.68 11.75 -3.75
C PHE A 36 4.96 11.48 -5.24
N ASP A 37 3.91 11.41 -6.06
CA ASP A 37 3.98 11.21 -7.52
C ASP A 37 4.76 9.95 -7.96
N HIS A 38 4.65 8.87 -7.18
CA HIS A 38 5.35 7.62 -7.47
C HIS A 38 4.68 6.83 -8.60
N HIS A 39 5.51 6.46 -9.58
CA HIS A 39 5.13 5.66 -10.74
C HIS A 39 6.10 4.49 -10.89
N TYR A 40 5.56 3.27 -10.87
CA TYR A 40 6.38 2.06 -10.96
C TYR A 40 6.38 1.48 -12.38
N ALA A 41 7.55 1.00 -12.81
CA ALA A 41 7.76 0.53 -14.19
C ALA A 41 7.03 -0.78 -14.52
N SER A 42 6.64 -1.56 -13.51
CA SER A 42 5.93 -2.83 -13.71
C SER A 42 5.07 -3.19 -12.49
N PRO A 43 4.04 -4.04 -12.67
CA PRO A 43 3.25 -4.57 -11.55
C PRO A 43 4.09 -5.33 -10.53
N ALA A 44 5.17 -6.00 -10.98
CA ALA A 44 6.08 -6.72 -10.09
C ALA A 44 6.87 -5.75 -9.18
N GLU A 45 7.32 -4.62 -9.73
CA GLU A 45 7.97 -3.58 -8.94
C GLU A 45 6.99 -2.91 -7.99
N GLU A 46 5.78 -2.60 -8.45
CA GLU A 46 4.73 -2.04 -7.59
C GLU A 46 4.39 -2.96 -6.42
N ALA A 47 4.26 -4.27 -6.65
CA ALA A 47 4.03 -5.25 -5.59
C ALA A 47 5.20 -5.30 -4.59
N LYS A 48 6.45 -5.24 -5.07
CA LYS A 48 7.64 -5.15 -4.22
C LYS A 48 7.60 -3.88 -3.35
N ARG A 49 7.31 -2.73 -3.96
CA ARG A 49 7.26 -1.42 -3.29
C ARG A 49 6.13 -1.37 -2.26
N PHE A 50 5.01 -2.01 -2.55
CA PHE A 50 3.91 -2.15 -1.59
C PHE A 50 4.32 -2.96 -0.36
N GLU A 51 5.04 -4.07 -0.53
CA GLU A 51 5.53 -4.87 0.60
C GLU A 51 6.54 -4.11 1.47
N VAL A 52 7.41 -3.31 0.87
CA VAL A 52 8.33 -2.42 1.62
C VAL A 52 7.54 -1.34 2.36
N PHE A 53 6.59 -0.70 1.69
CA PHE A 53 5.73 0.31 2.28
C PHE A 53 4.96 -0.19 3.49
N LYS A 54 4.41 -1.41 3.44
CA LYS A 54 3.74 -2.03 4.59
C LYS A 54 4.67 -2.14 5.81
N LYS A 55 5.90 -2.63 5.62
CA LYS A 55 6.89 -2.76 6.70
C LYS A 55 7.23 -1.39 7.30
N ASN A 56 7.44 -0.39 6.46
CA ASN A 56 7.73 0.96 6.93
C ASN A 56 6.52 1.59 7.65
N LEU A 57 5.29 1.28 7.23
CA LEU A 57 4.07 1.73 7.90
C LEU A 57 3.90 1.07 9.28
N GLU A 58 4.24 -0.22 9.41
CA GLU A 58 4.28 -0.92 10.70
C GLU A 58 5.31 -0.28 11.64
N GLU A 59 6.50 0.05 11.13
CA GLU A 59 7.54 0.72 11.90
C GLU A 59 7.12 2.13 12.35
N ILE A 60 6.49 2.91 11.47
CA ILE A 60 5.89 4.20 11.83
C ILE A 60 4.88 4.06 12.97
N LYS A 61 4.01 3.04 12.92
CA LYS A 61 3.04 2.77 14.00
C LYS A 61 3.76 2.46 15.31
N ARG A 62 4.76 1.57 15.28
CA ARG A 62 5.57 1.21 16.46
C ARG A 62 6.25 2.44 17.07
N LEU A 63 6.92 3.25 16.25
CA LEU A 63 7.62 4.46 16.71
C LEU A 63 6.66 5.50 17.30
N ASN A 64 5.47 5.66 16.70
CA ASN A 64 4.43 6.54 17.25
C ASN A 64 3.91 6.06 18.61
N GLU A 65 3.76 4.75 18.79
CA GLU A 65 3.37 4.17 20.06
C GLU A 65 4.45 4.29 21.15
N GLU A 66 5.73 4.23 20.76
CA GLU A 66 6.86 4.39 21.67
C GLU A 66 7.11 5.85 22.06
N LYS A 67 6.90 6.78 21.13
CA LYS A 67 7.16 8.22 21.33
C LYS A 67 5.92 9.02 21.71
N LYS A 68 4.85 8.37 22.19
CA LYS A 68 3.55 8.99 22.54
C LYS A 68 3.69 10.42 23.09
N GLY A 69 3.33 11.41 22.28
CA GLY A 69 3.29 12.83 22.65
C GLY A 69 4.60 13.62 22.52
N LEU A 70 5.71 12.96 22.18
CA LEU A 70 7.00 13.62 21.94
C LEU A 70 7.22 13.97 20.47
N THR A 71 6.77 13.10 19.57
CA THR A 71 6.84 13.31 18.13
C THR A 71 5.80 12.46 17.42
N THR A 72 5.58 12.73 16.13
CA THR A 72 4.73 11.92 15.26
C THR A 72 5.48 11.60 13.98
N PHE A 73 5.60 10.32 13.69
CA PHE A 73 6.13 9.78 12.45
C PHE A 73 4.99 9.60 11.45
N GLY A 74 5.29 9.84 10.18
CA GLY A 74 4.36 9.66 9.08
C GLY A 74 5.10 9.16 7.85
N THR A 75 4.33 8.80 6.82
CA THR A 75 4.91 8.43 5.53
C THR A 75 5.57 9.65 4.87
N ASN A 76 6.62 9.39 4.11
CA ASN A 76 7.40 10.36 3.36
C ASN A 76 7.81 9.75 2.01
N GLN A 77 8.45 10.54 1.13
CA GLN A 77 8.85 10.12 -0.21
C GLN A 77 9.75 8.87 -0.31
N PHE A 78 10.31 8.40 0.81
CA PHE A 78 11.17 7.22 0.90
C PHE A 78 10.49 6.01 1.54
N SER A 79 9.19 6.11 1.85
CA SER A 79 8.47 5.06 2.59
C SER A 79 8.30 3.75 1.82
N ASP A 80 8.63 3.71 0.53
CA ASP A 80 8.67 2.51 -0.32
C ASP A 80 10.09 1.95 -0.53
N LEU A 81 11.10 2.51 0.14
CA LEU A 81 12.49 2.08 0.07
C LEU A 81 12.88 1.27 1.31
N SER A 82 13.64 0.20 1.11
CA SER A 82 14.32 -0.46 2.23
C SER A 82 15.49 0.39 2.72
N GLU A 83 15.97 0.15 3.93
CA GLU A 83 17.16 0.84 4.46
C GLU A 83 18.39 0.66 3.55
N GLU A 84 18.57 -0.54 3.00
CA GLU A 84 19.66 -0.84 2.07
C GLU A 84 19.53 -0.03 0.77
N GLU A 85 18.32 0.04 0.21
CA GLU A 85 18.03 0.81 -1.00
C GLU A 85 18.21 2.31 -0.75
N PHE A 86 17.71 2.80 0.39
CA PHE A 86 17.87 4.19 0.81
C PHE A 86 19.35 4.54 0.96
N GLY A 87 20.13 3.70 1.65
CA GLY A 87 21.57 3.89 1.84
C GLY A 87 22.36 3.92 0.54
N LYS A 88 22.05 3.01 -0.39
CA LYS A 88 22.68 2.95 -1.73
C LYS A 88 22.42 4.19 -2.57
N MET A 89 21.20 4.75 -2.51
CA MET A 89 20.81 5.88 -3.37
C MET A 89 21.15 7.25 -2.77
N HIS A 90 21.12 7.38 -1.45
CA HIS A 90 21.21 8.68 -0.77
C HIS A 90 22.45 8.83 0.11
N GLY A 91 23.40 7.89 0.04
CA GLY A 91 24.69 8.00 0.73
C GLY A 91 24.59 7.75 2.23
N GLY A 92 23.85 6.70 2.63
CA GLY A 92 23.77 6.28 4.02
C GLY A 92 25.16 5.94 4.57
N LEU A 93 25.49 6.47 5.76
CA LEU A 93 26.70 6.07 6.47
C LEU A 93 26.60 4.57 6.80
N PRO A 94 27.58 3.74 6.37
CA PRO A 94 27.56 2.33 6.73
C PRO A 94 27.74 2.20 8.24
N GLY A 95 26.74 1.65 8.95
CA GLY A 95 26.91 1.15 10.32
C GLY A 95 26.20 1.86 11.46
N LEU A 96 24.99 2.39 11.28
CA LEU A 96 24.11 2.69 12.42
C LEU A 96 23.16 1.52 12.68
N GLU A 97 23.71 0.38 13.06
CA GLU A 97 22.95 -0.61 13.84
C GLU A 97 22.86 -0.08 15.27
N GLY A 98 21.64 0.22 15.72
CA GLY A 98 21.31 0.58 17.10
C GLY A 98 20.12 -0.24 17.56
#